data_AF-A0AAD4BE47-F1
#
_entry.id   AF-A0AAD4BE47-F1
#
_cell.length_a   1.000
_cell.length_b   1.000
_cell.length_c   1.000
_cell.angle_alpha   90.00
_cell.angle_beta   90.00
_cell.angle_gamma   90.00
#
_symmetry.space_group_name_H-M   'P 1'
#
loop_
_entity.id
_entity.type
_entity.pdbx_description
1 polymer ?
#
loop_
_entity_poly.entity_id
_entity_poly.type
_entity_poly.pdbx_seq_one_letter_code
_entity_poly.pdbx_strand_id
1 'polypeptide(L)'
;MIPPSHSPLLDALENGPINVAEFVVALLTNPAYEGHPVVADLGTHAEKIFGAFLQHSATHGKFIQQSFAVVEEAYLQEVRALASEDSGSHFGAATATVQQLEEFDVEEMAHTMETCAPRMWHMLESVLLTRHERQGLGIAGSMGSIDQSGEDESTESADDYWNQVEEIDLEGIIHQLTGNGDPPLSVKDWRAKRRSAIRKKTVICSILMQGINQKSNALQSIIGFFLQSVHAPYSVINTLAHLGVSISPDAINNALRSLSKEAELSLRNLGHSLIASYAYDNFDVDLKSHVPTVEKSNDSLKHLTSGLLFPLAHGITPDDLRCSDELWKKSLLNPEADGQQLHTWWDLIDLHEEPTAEKPHYHQFNAWMFLNDLCTYGPEYFRQFKPMVTPPEPIEQIPLVKTPIFAARAMNINNSTVSGNIRAVVELLKQGGVHE
;
A
#
# COMPACT_ATOMS: atom_id res chain seq x y z
N MET A 1 -27.70 19.78 -58.05
CA MET A 1 -27.70 18.34 -58.37
C MET A 1 -28.98 17.76 -57.83
N ILE A 2 -29.77 17.10 -58.67
CA ILE A 2 -31.00 16.39 -58.26
C ILE A 2 -30.54 15.17 -57.45
N PRO A 3 -31.07 14.93 -56.23
CA PRO A 3 -30.69 13.75 -55.47
C PRO A 3 -31.03 12.49 -56.28
N PRO A 4 -30.18 11.45 -56.25
CA PRO A 4 -30.46 10.21 -56.96
C PRO A 4 -31.84 9.68 -56.55
N SER A 5 -32.61 9.26 -57.55
CA SER A 5 -33.91 8.62 -57.33
C SER A 5 -33.68 7.28 -56.61
N HIS A 6 -33.88 7.26 -55.30
CA HIS A 6 -33.83 6.05 -54.48
C HIS A 6 -35.11 5.18 -54.62
N SER A 7 -36.08 5.62 -55.45
CA SER A 7 -37.38 4.97 -55.62
C SER A 7 -37.29 3.48 -55.96
N PRO A 8 -36.47 3.03 -56.94
CA PRO A 8 -36.44 1.61 -57.32
C PRO A 8 -35.92 0.69 -56.21
N LEU A 9 -35.04 1.21 -55.34
CA LEU A 9 -34.50 0.46 -54.20
C LEU A 9 -35.56 0.34 -53.09
N LEU A 10 -36.27 1.44 -52.81
CA LEU A 10 -37.36 1.45 -51.83
C LEU A 10 -38.50 0.54 -52.29
N ASP A 11 -38.87 0.58 -53.58
CA ASP A 11 -39.90 -0.28 -54.16
C ASP A 11 -39.51 -1.78 -54.08
N ALA A 12 -38.24 -2.12 -54.29
CA ALA A 12 -37.74 -3.48 -54.14
C ALA A 12 -37.74 -3.96 -52.68
N LEU A 13 -37.50 -3.06 -51.72
CA LEU A 13 -37.50 -3.34 -50.29
C LEU A 13 -38.92 -3.41 -49.70
N GLU A 14 -39.88 -2.64 -50.24
CA GLU A 14 -41.29 -2.69 -49.84
C GLU A 14 -42.01 -3.94 -50.36
N ASN A 15 -41.64 -4.44 -51.55
CA ASN A 15 -42.24 -5.63 -52.16
C ASN A 15 -41.48 -6.94 -51.86
N GLY A 16 -40.36 -6.86 -51.15
CA GLY A 16 -39.52 -8.00 -50.79
C GLY A 16 -40.06 -8.80 -49.58
N PRO A 17 -39.63 -10.06 -49.40
CA PRO A 17 -40.02 -10.88 -48.25
C PRO A 17 -39.31 -10.50 -46.94
N ILE A 18 -38.32 -9.59 -46.99
CA ILE A 18 -37.51 -9.15 -45.86
C ILE A 18 -37.49 -7.63 -45.85
N ASN A 19 -37.82 -7.00 -44.73
CA ASN A 19 -37.74 -5.54 -44.63
C ASN A 19 -36.30 -5.06 -44.37
N VAL A 20 -36.04 -3.76 -44.56
CA VAL A 20 -34.69 -3.18 -44.42
C VAL A 20 -34.05 -3.47 -43.06
N ALA A 21 -34.83 -3.41 -41.98
CA ALA A 21 -34.31 -3.64 -40.63
C ALA A 21 -33.90 -5.12 -40.45
N GLU A 22 -34.74 -6.06 -40.88
CA GLU A 22 -34.44 -7.49 -40.85
C GLU A 22 -33.23 -7.84 -41.72
N PHE A 23 -33.09 -7.21 -42.88
CA PHE A 23 -31.93 -7.39 -43.75
C PHE A 23 -30.64 -6.93 -43.06
N VAL A 24 -30.63 -5.72 -42.48
CA VAL A 24 -29.47 -5.20 -41.74
C VAL A 24 -29.14 -6.07 -40.53
N VAL A 25 -30.15 -6.49 -39.75
CA VAL A 25 -29.94 -7.39 -38.60
C VAL A 25 -29.38 -8.73 -39.05
N ALA A 26 -29.91 -9.34 -40.12
CA ALA A 26 -29.43 -10.61 -40.63
C ALA A 26 -27.98 -10.54 -41.12
N LEU A 27 -27.60 -9.44 -41.79
CA LEU A 27 -26.22 -9.20 -42.20
C LEU A 27 -25.25 -9.06 -41.02
N LEU A 28 -25.66 -8.35 -39.96
CA LEU A 28 -24.78 -8.07 -38.81
C LEU A 28 -24.71 -9.20 -37.78
N THR A 29 -25.69 -10.11 -37.75
CA THR A 29 -25.78 -11.15 -36.71
C THR A 29 -25.45 -12.56 -37.21
N ASN A 30 -25.51 -12.81 -38.52
CA ASN A 30 -25.24 -14.14 -39.07
C ASN A 30 -23.74 -14.28 -39.42
N PRO A 31 -22.99 -15.23 -38.81
CA PRO A 31 -21.56 -15.44 -39.08
C PRO A 31 -21.22 -15.72 -40.54
N ALA A 32 -22.18 -16.21 -41.34
CA ALA A 32 -21.98 -16.45 -42.77
C ALA A 32 -21.61 -15.19 -43.57
N TYR A 33 -21.88 -14.00 -43.04
CA TYR A 33 -21.62 -12.71 -43.70
C TYR A 33 -20.46 -11.90 -43.10
N GLU A 34 -19.70 -12.45 -42.15
CA GLU A 34 -18.62 -11.71 -41.45
C GLU A 34 -17.57 -11.11 -42.42
N GLY A 35 -17.25 -11.81 -43.51
CA GLY A 35 -16.35 -11.33 -44.56
C GLY A 35 -17.02 -10.61 -45.73
N HIS A 36 -18.34 -10.37 -45.68
CA HIS A 36 -19.07 -9.81 -46.79
C HIS A 36 -18.80 -8.30 -46.94
N PRO A 37 -18.54 -7.77 -48.16
CA PRO A 37 -18.20 -6.35 -48.36
C PRO A 37 -19.23 -5.37 -47.78
N VAL A 38 -20.51 -5.74 -47.78
CA VAL A 38 -21.59 -4.90 -47.22
C VAL A 38 -21.50 -4.80 -45.69
N VAL A 39 -21.07 -5.85 -44.99
CA VAL A 39 -20.86 -5.80 -43.53
C VAL A 39 -19.67 -4.91 -43.20
N ALA A 40 -18.59 -5.00 -44.00
CA ALA A 40 -17.44 -4.11 -43.87
C ALA A 40 -17.82 -2.63 -44.14
N ASP A 41 -18.65 -2.37 -45.15
CA ASP A 41 -19.14 -1.02 -45.47
C ASP A 41 -20.04 -0.45 -44.36
N LEU A 42 -20.97 -1.26 -43.83
CA LEU A 42 -21.80 -0.89 -42.68
C LEU A 42 -20.96 -0.59 -41.45
N GLY A 43 -19.94 -1.41 -41.16
CA GLY A 43 -19.00 -1.16 -40.06
C GLY A 43 -18.21 0.15 -40.25
N THR A 44 -17.73 0.39 -41.47
CA THR A 44 -16.99 1.62 -41.83
C THR A 44 -17.85 2.88 -41.67
N HIS A 45 -19.17 2.77 -41.88
CA HIS A 45 -20.10 3.89 -41.81
C HIS A 45 -20.95 3.93 -40.53
N ALA A 46 -20.70 3.05 -39.56
CA ALA A 46 -21.52 2.89 -38.36
C ALA A 46 -21.70 4.21 -37.58
N GLU A 47 -20.64 5.00 -37.43
CA GLU A 47 -20.71 6.29 -36.73
C GLU A 47 -21.68 7.28 -37.40
N LYS A 48 -21.66 7.36 -38.75
CA LYS A 48 -22.57 8.22 -39.50
C LYS A 48 -24.01 7.72 -39.41
N ILE A 49 -24.20 6.41 -39.45
CA ILE A 49 -25.52 5.77 -39.33
C ILE A 49 -26.11 6.05 -37.94
N PHE A 50 -25.33 5.84 -36.87
CA PHE A 50 -25.74 6.17 -35.50
C PHE A 50 -25.97 7.67 -35.32
N GLY A 51 -25.12 8.52 -35.90
CA GLY A 51 -25.32 9.96 -35.94
C GLY A 51 -26.64 10.37 -36.60
N ALA A 52 -27.04 9.69 -37.69
CA ALA A 52 -28.32 9.92 -38.34
C ALA A 52 -29.51 9.49 -37.46
N PHE A 53 -29.42 8.34 -36.77
CA PHE A 53 -30.46 7.93 -35.81
C PHE A 53 -30.61 8.90 -34.65
N LEU A 54 -29.50 9.50 -34.21
CA LEU A 54 -29.49 10.52 -33.17
C LEU A 54 -30.09 11.84 -33.68
N GLN A 55 -29.80 12.26 -34.90
CA GLN A 55 -30.35 13.52 -35.45
C GLN A 55 -31.84 13.44 -35.80
N HIS A 56 -32.37 12.24 -36.06
CA HIS A 56 -33.74 12.06 -36.52
C HIS A 56 -34.75 12.05 -35.36
N SER A 57 -35.70 12.99 -35.36
CA SER A 57 -36.63 13.24 -34.24
C SER A 57 -37.48 12.04 -33.82
N ALA A 58 -37.90 11.20 -34.77
CA ALA A 58 -38.72 10.02 -34.47
C ALA A 58 -37.93 8.86 -33.82
N THR A 59 -36.61 8.84 -33.97
CA THR A 59 -35.74 7.75 -33.49
C THR A 59 -34.84 8.17 -32.34
N HIS A 60 -34.53 9.46 -32.19
CA HIS A 60 -33.63 10.00 -31.17
C HIS A 60 -33.89 9.43 -29.77
N GLY A 61 -35.14 9.49 -29.28
CA GLY A 61 -35.46 9.00 -27.93
C GLY A 61 -35.23 7.49 -27.76
N LYS A 62 -35.69 6.68 -28.72
CA LYS A 62 -35.52 5.22 -28.68
C LYS A 62 -34.04 4.83 -28.84
N PHE A 63 -33.31 5.50 -29.73
CA PHE A 63 -31.91 5.23 -29.97
C PHE A 63 -31.06 5.53 -28.73
N ILE A 64 -31.26 6.68 -28.09
CA ILE A 64 -30.59 7.03 -26.83
C ILE A 64 -30.88 5.98 -25.75
N GLN A 65 -32.14 5.63 -25.54
CA GLN A 65 -32.51 4.64 -24.53
C GLN A 65 -31.83 3.28 -24.75
N GLN A 66 -31.81 2.79 -26.00
CA GLN A 66 -31.16 1.54 -26.34
C GLN A 66 -29.63 1.63 -26.19
N SER A 67 -29.04 2.76 -26.57
CA SER A 67 -27.60 2.99 -26.42
C SER A 67 -27.20 3.00 -24.94
N PHE A 68 -28.00 3.63 -24.08
CA PHE A 68 -27.79 3.60 -22.63
C PHE A 68 -27.86 2.18 -22.07
N ALA A 69 -28.83 1.37 -22.46
CA ALA A 69 -28.94 -0.01 -21.97
C ALA A 69 -27.70 -0.86 -22.33
N VAL A 70 -27.17 -0.70 -23.55
CA VAL A 70 -25.96 -1.40 -23.99
C VAL A 70 -24.73 -0.93 -23.22
N VAL A 71 -24.59 0.38 -23.02
CA VAL A 71 -23.47 0.98 -22.28
C VAL A 71 -23.53 0.63 -20.79
N GLU A 72 -24.73 0.62 -20.20
CA GLU A 72 -24.98 0.22 -18.81
C GLU A 72 -24.55 -1.23 -18.59
N GLU A 73 -24.97 -2.16 -19.44
CA GLU A 73 -24.56 -3.56 -19.33
C GLU A 73 -23.04 -3.72 -19.48
N ALA A 74 -22.41 -2.98 -20.40
CA ALA A 74 -20.96 -3.00 -20.56
C ALA A 74 -20.22 -2.53 -19.29
N TYR A 75 -20.64 -1.41 -18.68
CA TYR A 75 -20.05 -0.95 -17.43
C TYR A 75 -20.33 -1.90 -16.28
N LEU A 76 -21.54 -2.45 -16.20
CA LEU A 76 -21.91 -3.40 -15.14
C LEU A 76 -21.08 -4.69 -15.23
N GLN A 77 -20.79 -5.17 -16.43
CA GLN A 77 -19.88 -6.30 -16.64
C GLN A 77 -18.46 -5.99 -16.16
N GLU A 78 -17.93 -4.81 -16.46
CA GLU A 78 -16.61 -4.37 -16.00
C GLU A 78 -16.56 -4.26 -14.46
N VAL A 79 -17.55 -3.64 -13.82
CA VAL A 79 -17.59 -3.55 -12.34
C VAL A 79 -17.73 -4.93 -11.71
N ARG A 80 -18.53 -5.84 -12.30
CA ARG A 80 -18.65 -7.23 -11.82
C ARG A 80 -17.33 -7.99 -11.95
N ALA A 81 -16.58 -7.78 -13.04
CA ALA A 81 -15.26 -8.37 -13.21
C ALA A 81 -14.28 -7.86 -12.13
N LEU A 82 -14.29 -6.55 -11.87
CA LEU A 82 -13.50 -5.97 -10.77
C LEU A 82 -13.92 -6.49 -9.39
N ALA A 83 -15.22 -6.71 -9.17
CA ALA A 83 -15.75 -7.19 -7.89
C ALA A 83 -15.61 -8.72 -7.70
N SER A 84 -15.06 -9.43 -8.67
CA SER A 84 -14.81 -10.88 -8.59
C SER A 84 -13.77 -11.21 -7.52
N GLU A 85 -13.66 -12.48 -7.12
CA GLU A 85 -12.63 -12.94 -6.18
C GLU A 85 -11.23 -12.92 -6.80
N ASP A 86 -11.15 -13.16 -8.11
CA ASP A 86 -9.91 -13.21 -8.87
C ASP A 86 -9.21 -11.84 -9.03
N SER A 87 -9.91 -10.74 -8.72
CA SER A 87 -9.35 -9.39 -8.81
C SER A 87 -8.44 -8.99 -7.65
N GLY A 88 -8.29 -9.83 -6.63
CA GLY A 88 -7.46 -9.56 -5.45
C GLY A 88 -7.99 -8.45 -4.53
N SER A 89 -9.16 -7.88 -4.82
CA SER A 89 -9.70 -6.74 -4.05
C SER A 89 -10.48 -7.15 -2.78
N HIS A 90 -10.41 -8.41 -2.38
CA HIS A 90 -11.16 -8.94 -1.23
C HIS A 90 -10.35 -8.81 0.05
N PHE A 91 -10.97 -8.25 1.09
CA PHE A 91 -10.34 -8.15 2.41
C PHE A 91 -11.23 -8.75 3.51
N GLY A 92 -10.77 -9.88 4.06
CA GLY A 92 -11.45 -10.55 5.15
C GLY A 92 -11.03 -9.97 6.49
N ALA A 93 -11.85 -9.11 7.11
CA ALA A 93 -11.55 -8.54 8.42
C ALA A 93 -11.21 -9.61 9.48
N ALA A 94 -11.96 -10.71 9.55
CA ALA A 94 -11.70 -11.78 10.52
C ALA A 94 -10.46 -12.64 10.21
N THR A 95 -9.89 -12.50 9.02
CA THR A 95 -8.72 -13.23 8.53
C THR A 95 -7.61 -12.28 8.07
N ALA A 96 -7.66 -11.03 8.54
CA ALA A 96 -6.71 -10.00 8.17
C ALA A 96 -5.31 -10.42 8.64
N THR A 97 -4.34 -10.29 7.74
CA THR A 97 -2.92 -10.55 8.01
C THR A 97 -2.09 -9.28 7.90
N VAL A 98 -0.97 -9.19 8.61
CA VAL A 98 -0.04 -8.05 8.51
C VAL A 98 0.45 -7.87 7.07
N GLN A 99 0.76 -8.98 6.39
CA GLN A 99 1.24 -8.99 5.01
C GLN A 99 0.25 -8.30 4.06
N GLN A 100 -1.06 -8.57 4.19
CA GLN A 100 -2.08 -7.90 3.38
C GLN A 100 -2.14 -6.39 3.58
N LEU A 101 -1.77 -5.87 4.76
CA LEU A 101 -1.70 -4.43 5.01
C LEU A 101 -0.40 -3.83 4.45
N GLU A 102 0.73 -4.53 4.57
CA GLU A 102 2.04 -4.05 4.10
C GLU A 102 2.20 -4.10 2.58
N GLU A 103 1.59 -5.08 1.92
CA GLU A 103 1.63 -5.25 0.46
C GLU A 103 0.56 -4.44 -0.27
N PHE A 104 -0.36 -3.78 0.45
CA PHE A 104 -1.39 -2.99 -0.21
C PHE A 104 -0.80 -1.76 -0.89
N ASP A 105 -1.01 -1.67 -2.21
CA ASP A 105 -0.62 -0.55 -3.05
C ASP A 105 -1.83 0.01 -3.80
N VAL A 106 -2.12 1.31 -3.60
CA VAL A 106 -3.26 1.98 -4.23
C VAL A 106 -3.03 2.27 -5.72
N GLU A 107 -1.78 2.45 -6.13
CA GLU A 107 -1.37 2.61 -7.52
C GLU A 107 -1.49 1.27 -8.28
N GLU A 108 -1.10 0.15 -7.67
CA GLU A 108 -1.32 -1.19 -8.25
C GLU A 108 -2.82 -1.50 -8.40
N MET A 109 -3.62 -1.17 -7.38
CA MET A 109 -5.08 -1.30 -7.43
C MET A 109 -5.67 -0.44 -8.55
N ALA A 110 -5.20 0.80 -8.71
CA ALA A 110 -5.63 1.69 -9.80
C ALA A 110 -5.31 1.11 -11.18
N HIS A 111 -4.11 0.55 -11.34
CA HIS A 111 -3.68 -0.08 -12.59
C HIS A 111 -4.53 -1.31 -12.94
N THR A 112 -4.84 -2.14 -11.94
CA THR A 112 -5.74 -3.29 -12.09
C THR A 112 -7.14 -2.83 -12.51
N MET A 113 -7.66 -1.77 -11.89
CA MET A 113 -8.96 -1.20 -12.25
C MET A 113 -8.99 -0.65 -13.68
N GLU A 114 -7.96 0.06 -14.10
CA GLU A 114 -7.83 0.58 -15.47
C GLU A 114 -7.79 -0.56 -16.49
N THR A 115 -7.04 -1.62 -16.20
CA THR A 115 -6.87 -2.77 -17.10
C THR A 115 -8.13 -3.62 -17.22
N CYS A 116 -8.82 -3.87 -16.10
CA CYS A 116 -10.00 -4.74 -16.06
C CYS A 116 -11.31 -4.00 -16.39
N ALA A 117 -11.36 -2.67 -16.23
CA ALA A 117 -12.53 -1.85 -16.51
C ALA A 117 -12.19 -0.58 -17.32
N PRO A 118 -11.60 -0.72 -18.52
CA PRO A 118 -11.09 0.41 -19.28
C PRO A 118 -12.18 1.39 -19.71
N ARG A 119 -13.39 0.91 -20.04
CA ARG A 119 -14.48 1.79 -20.47
C ARG A 119 -14.99 2.61 -19.31
N MET A 120 -15.21 1.99 -18.14
CA MET A 120 -15.59 2.71 -16.93
C MET A 120 -14.49 3.69 -16.50
N TRP A 121 -13.22 3.28 -16.56
CA TRP A 121 -12.10 4.12 -16.19
C TRP A 121 -12.01 5.39 -17.04
N HIS A 122 -12.14 5.26 -18.37
CA HIS A 122 -12.17 6.40 -19.29
C HIS A 122 -13.43 7.26 -19.13
N MET A 123 -14.57 6.66 -18.78
CA MET A 123 -15.78 7.40 -18.45
C MET A 123 -15.56 8.27 -17.21
N LEU A 124 -15.00 7.71 -16.13
CA LEU A 124 -14.67 8.48 -14.93
C LEU A 124 -13.61 9.55 -15.20
N GLU A 125 -12.61 9.26 -16.02
CA GLU A 125 -11.65 10.26 -16.49
C GLU A 125 -12.35 11.41 -17.22
N SER A 126 -13.33 11.10 -18.07
CA SER A 126 -14.13 12.08 -18.80
C SER A 126 -15.09 12.88 -17.91
N VAL A 127 -15.50 12.35 -16.77
CA VAL A 127 -16.37 13.04 -15.80
C VAL A 127 -15.57 13.90 -14.83
N LEU A 128 -14.41 13.40 -14.38
CA LEU A 128 -13.59 14.05 -13.36
C LEU A 128 -12.63 15.11 -13.92
N LEU A 129 -12.26 15.04 -15.21
CA LEU A 129 -11.37 16.02 -15.84
C LEU A 129 -12.13 17.02 -16.72
N THR A 130 -11.76 18.30 -16.60
CA THR A 130 -12.29 19.36 -17.45
C THR A 130 -11.83 19.20 -18.90
N ARG A 131 -12.56 19.80 -19.84
CA ARG A 131 -12.24 19.72 -21.29
C ARG A 131 -10.85 20.27 -21.62
N HIS A 132 -10.38 21.26 -20.86
CA HIS A 132 -9.06 21.87 -21.02
C HIS A 132 -7.93 20.94 -20.53
N GLU A 133 -8.17 20.23 -19.41
CA GLU A 133 -7.22 19.25 -18.86
C GLU A 133 -7.02 18.04 -19.78
N ARG A 134 -8.07 17.64 -20.53
CA ARG A 134 -7.98 16.58 -21.55
C ARG A 134 -7.09 16.94 -22.74
N GLN A 135 -7.03 18.22 -23.12
CA GLN A 135 -6.15 18.66 -24.22
C GLN A 135 -4.67 18.68 -23.81
N GLY A 136 -4.36 18.95 -22.55
CA GLY A 136 -2.99 18.88 -22.01
C GLY A 136 -2.41 17.45 -22.00
N LEU A 137 -3.26 16.44 -21.76
CA LEU A 137 -2.88 15.01 -21.81
C LEU A 137 -2.32 14.58 -23.18
N GLY A 138 -2.89 15.09 -24.27
CA GLY A 138 -2.42 14.80 -25.64
C GLY A 138 -1.07 15.44 -25.98
N ILE A 139 -0.73 16.57 -25.37
CA ILE A 139 0.52 17.30 -25.65
C ILE A 139 1.69 16.69 -24.86
N ALA A 140 1.48 16.30 -23.60
CA ALA A 140 2.51 15.67 -22.77
C ALA A 140 2.92 14.27 -23.29
N GLY A 141 1.98 13.49 -23.84
CA GLY A 141 2.27 12.19 -24.45
C GLY A 141 3.16 12.27 -25.70
N SER A 142 3.21 13.42 -26.37
CA SER A 142 4.05 13.64 -27.57
C SER A 142 5.47 14.11 -27.25
N MET A 143 5.79 14.42 -25.99
CA MET A 143 7.08 15.02 -25.58
C MET A 143 7.99 14.05 -24.82
N GLY A 144 7.62 12.78 -24.69
CA GLY A 144 8.33 11.77 -23.90
C GLY A 144 9.38 10.97 -24.68
N SER A 145 10.56 11.54 -24.91
CA SER A 145 11.80 10.78 -25.17
C SER A 145 13.06 11.58 -24.80
N ILE A 146 13.05 12.27 -23.66
CA ILE A 146 14.26 12.92 -23.12
C ILE A 146 14.52 12.35 -21.71
N ASP A 147 15.62 11.60 -21.64
CA ASP A 147 16.37 11.02 -20.53
C ASP A 147 15.74 10.99 -19.13
N GLN A 148 15.48 9.76 -18.67
CA GLN A 148 15.48 9.37 -17.27
C GLN A 148 16.93 9.30 -16.78
N SER A 149 17.52 10.44 -16.43
CA SER A 149 18.73 10.45 -15.59
C SER A 149 18.77 11.76 -14.80
N GLY A 150 18.12 11.74 -13.65
CA GLY A 150 18.12 12.83 -12.70
C GLY A 150 17.46 12.34 -11.42
N GLU A 151 18.29 12.01 -10.45
CA GLU A 151 17.93 11.65 -9.08
C GLU A 151 16.92 12.66 -8.52
N ASP A 152 15.70 12.20 -8.25
CA ASP A 152 14.70 12.92 -7.45
C ASP A 152 14.49 12.11 -6.15
N GLU A 153 15.56 11.94 -5.36
CA GLU A 153 15.44 11.81 -3.91
C GLU A 153 15.34 13.22 -3.32
N SER A 154 14.25 13.93 -3.64
CA SER A 154 13.81 15.02 -2.80
C SER A 154 12.76 14.45 -1.86
N THR A 155 13.11 14.38 -0.57
CA THR A 155 12.16 14.11 0.51
C THR A 155 10.97 15.05 0.35
N GLU A 156 9.84 14.53 -0.14
CA GLU A 156 8.57 15.25 -0.18
C GLU A 156 8.28 15.73 1.24
N SER A 157 8.44 17.02 1.47
CA SER A 157 8.07 17.64 2.73
C SER A 157 6.57 17.42 2.95
N ALA A 158 6.15 17.10 4.18
CA ALA A 158 4.74 16.96 4.53
C ALA A 158 3.90 18.22 4.17
N ASP A 159 4.54 19.38 4.00
CA ASP A 159 3.92 20.61 3.50
C ASP A 159 3.45 20.48 2.03
N ASP A 160 4.16 19.75 1.17
CA ASP A 160 3.75 19.55 -0.23
C ASP A 160 2.54 18.62 -0.35
N TYR A 161 2.26 17.76 0.64
CA TYR A 161 1.10 16.88 0.66
C TYR A 161 -0.21 17.65 0.94
N TRP A 162 -0.18 18.60 1.88
CA TRP A 162 -1.37 19.42 2.16
C TRP A 162 -1.63 20.45 1.04
N ASN A 163 -0.58 20.91 0.36
CA ASN A 163 -0.73 21.69 -0.88
C ASN A 163 -1.34 20.87 -2.05
N GLN A 164 -1.42 19.54 -1.95
CA GLN A 164 -2.07 18.63 -2.92
C GLN A 164 -3.53 18.30 -2.57
N VAL A 165 -3.95 18.51 -1.32
CA VAL A 165 -5.37 18.47 -0.96
C VAL A 165 -5.95 19.76 -1.49
N GLU A 166 -6.41 19.72 -2.75
CA GLU A 166 -7.07 20.84 -3.44
C GLU A 166 -7.96 21.58 -2.44
N GLU A 167 -7.53 22.78 -1.99
CA GLU A 167 -8.48 23.80 -1.58
C GLU A 167 -9.47 23.84 -2.74
N ILE A 168 -10.73 23.54 -2.47
CA ILE A 168 -11.75 23.52 -3.52
C ILE A 168 -11.62 24.86 -4.22
N ASP A 169 -11.12 24.84 -5.45
CA ASP A 169 -10.83 26.05 -6.21
C ASP A 169 -12.17 26.61 -6.71
N LEU A 170 -12.91 27.16 -5.75
CA LEU A 170 -14.19 27.80 -5.96
C LEU A 170 -14.00 28.98 -6.93
N GLU A 171 -12.83 29.60 -6.93
CA GLU A 171 -12.48 30.72 -7.79
C GLU A 171 -12.24 30.27 -9.24
N GLY A 172 -11.54 29.16 -9.48
CA GLY A 172 -11.40 28.52 -10.79
C GLY A 172 -12.73 27.99 -11.35
N ILE A 173 -13.63 27.47 -10.50
CA ILE A 173 -15.00 27.09 -10.90
C ILE A 173 -15.79 28.34 -11.35
N ILE A 174 -15.68 29.46 -10.63
CA ILE A 174 -16.30 30.74 -10.99
C ILE A 174 -15.67 31.34 -12.26
N HIS A 175 -14.35 31.21 -12.44
CA HIS A 175 -13.63 31.65 -13.62
C HIS A 175 -13.99 30.84 -14.87
N GLN A 176 -14.20 29.52 -14.74
CA GLN A 176 -14.73 28.67 -15.82
C GLN A 176 -16.14 29.06 -16.25
N LEU A 177 -16.99 29.49 -15.32
CA LEU A 177 -18.32 30.00 -15.63
C LEU A 177 -18.29 31.39 -16.29
N THR A 178 -17.19 32.14 -16.11
CA THR A 178 -17.06 33.53 -16.59
C THR A 178 -16.13 33.70 -17.81
N GLY A 179 -15.46 32.64 -18.28
CA GLY A 179 -14.86 32.56 -19.62
C GLY A 179 -13.55 33.33 -19.81
N ASN A 180 -12.85 33.72 -18.75
CA ASN A 180 -11.53 34.33 -18.86
C ASN A 180 -10.45 33.23 -18.82
N GLY A 181 -9.61 33.18 -19.86
CA GLY A 181 -8.60 32.14 -20.05
C GLY A 181 -7.45 32.25 -19.04
N ASP A 182 -7.24 31.17 -18.30
CA ASP A 182 -6.15 31.05 -17.32
C ASP A 182 -4.77 30.88 -17.99
N PRO A 183 -3.70 31.31 -17.29
CA PRO A 183 -2.33 30.99 -17.70
C PRO A 183 -2.08 29.47 -17.71
N PRO A 184 -1.16 28.98 -18.56
CA PRO A 184 -0.83 27.55 -18.62
C PRO A 184 -0.28 27.06 -17.27
N LEU A 185 -0.91 26.00 -16.75
CA LEU A 185 -0.50 25.31 -15.51
C LEU A 185 0.97 24.87 -15.57
N SER A 186 1.65 24.90 -14.43
CA SER A 186 2.99 24.32 -14.33
C SER A 186 2.94 22.80 -14.57
N VAL A 187 4.03 22.24 -15.10
CA VAL A 187 4.18 20.78 -15.28
C VAL A 187 4.00 20.03 -13.94
N LYS A 188 4.39 20.66 -12.82
CA LYS A 188 4.19 20.11 -11.47
C LYS A 188 2.70 20.01 -11.12
N ASP A 189 1.93 21.07 -11.36
CA ASP A 189 0.49 21.12 -11.08
C ASP A 189 -0.28 20.06 -11.87
N TRP A 190 0.13 19.81 -13.12
CA TRP A 190 -0.50 18.79 -13.96
C TRP A 190 -0.24 17.36 -13.43
N ARG A 191 0.98 17.05 -12.98
CA ARG A 191 1.28 15.75 -12.37
C ARG A 191 0.47 15.54 -11.09
N ALA A 192 0.34 16.57 -10.26
CA ALA A 192 -0.47 16.53 -9.04
C ALA A 192 -1.97 16.28 -9.37
N LYS A 193 -2.52 17.01 -10.35
CA LYS A 193 -3.90 16.80 -10.83
C LYS A 193 -4.14 15.41 -11.37
N ARG A 194 -3.21 14.87 -12.17
CA ARG A 194 -3.32 13.50 -12.69
C ARG A 194 -3.35 12.48 -11.55
N ARG A 195 -2.48 12.62 -10.54
CA ARG A 195 -2.48 11.75 -9.34
C ARG A 195 -3.78 11.86 -8.55
N SER A 196 -4.28 13.08 -8.35
CA SER A 196 -5.59 13.35 -7.71
C SER A 196 -6.72 12.66 -8.47
N ALA A 197 -6.76 12.78 -9.80
CA ALA A 197 -7.77 12.13 -10.63
C ALA A 197 -7.69 10.60 -10.55
N ILE A 198 -6.48 10.02 -10.56
CA ILE A 198 -6.29 8.57 -10.38
C ILE A 198 -6.86 8.12 -9.03
N ARG A 199 -6.50 8.78 -7.92
CA ARG A 199 -7.03 8.45 -6.58
C ARG A 199 -8.55 8.56 -6.52
N LYS A 200 -9.14 9.64 -7.06
CA LYS A 200 -10.60 9.83 -7.14
C LYS A 200 -11.26 8.69 -7.92
N LYS A 201 -10.70 8.28 -9.07
CA LYS A 201 -11.18 7.12 -9.86
C LYS A 201 -11.12 5.84 -9.05
N THR A 202 -9.99 5.54 -8.40
CA THR A 202 -9.80 4.35 -7.58
C THR A 202 -10.83 4.27 -6.44
N VAL A 203 -11.08 5.39 -5.74
CA VAL A 203 -12.08 5.45 -4.67
C VAL A 203 -13.50 5.19 -5.22
N ILE A 204 -13.88 5.83 -6.33
CA ILE A 204 -15.21 5.61 -6.93
C ILE A 204 -15.38 4.17 -7.38
N CYS A 205 -14.41 3.61 -8.09
CA CYS A 205 -14.43 2.20 -8.52
C CYS A 205 -14.54 1.26 -7.31
N SER A 206 -13.77 1.52 -6.25
CA SER A 206 -13.83 0.76 -5.00
C SER A 206 -15.21 0.78 -4.34
N ILE A 207 -15.89 1.94 -4.32
CA ILE A 207 -17.27 2.06 -3.81
C ILE A 207 -18.23 1.22 -4.66
N LEU A 208 -18.13 1.32 -5.99
CA LEU A 208 -18.97 0.56 -6.92
C LEU A 208 -18.76 -0.95 -6.77
N MET A 209 -17.49 -1.38 -6.67
CA MET A 209 -17.12 -2.78 -6.43
C MET A 209 -17.71 -3.32 -5.13
N GLN A 210 -17.56 -2.58 -4.03
CA GLN A 210 -18.13 -2.97 -2.73
C GLN A 210 -19.66 -3.04 -2.77
N GLY A 211 -20.29 -2.15 -3.54
CA GLY A 211 -21.75 -2.15 -3.76
C GLY A 211 -22.25 -3.39 -4.50
N ILE A 212 -21.45 -3.95 -5.42
CA ILE A 212 -21.76 -5.21 -6.10
C ILE A 212 -21.41 -6.42 -5.22
N ASN A 213 -20.26 -6.40 -4.57
CA ASN A 213 -19.77 -7.46 -3.70
C ASN A 213 -19.14 -6.87 -2.44
N GLN A 214 -19.81 -7.04 -1.31
CA GLN A 214 -19.34 -6.49 -0.02
C GLN A 214 -17.97 -7.03 0.42
N LYS A 215 -17.52 -8.16 -0.15
CA LYS A 215 -16.17 -8.69 0.08
C LYS A 215 -15.08 -7.89 -0.62
N SER A 216 -15.39 -7.20 -1.73
CA SER A 216 -14.47 -6.33 -2.46
C SER A 216 -14.29 -5.00 -1.73
N ASN A 217 -13.60 -5.04 -0.60
CA ASN A 217 -13.51 -3.95 0.37
C ASN A 217 -12.06 -3.64 0.80
N ALA A 218 -11.05 -4.01 -0.02
CA ALA A 218 -9.64 -3.83 0.32
C ALA A 218 -9.30 -2.36 0.65
N LEU A 219 -9.58 -1.43 -0.26
CA LEU A 219 -9.31 0.00 -0.03
C LEU A 219 -10.09 0.53 1.18
N GLN A 220 -11.38 0.16 1.33
CA GLN A 220 -12.18 0.57 2.49
C GLN A 220 -11.62 0.04 3.81
N SER A 221 -10.98 -1.14 3.79
CA SER A 221 -10.35 -1.73 4.96
C SER A 221 -9.11 -0.93 5.36
N ILE A 222 -8.25 -0.59 4.38
CA ILE A 222 -7.07 0.26 4.59
C ILE A 222 -7.46 1.64 5.11
N ILE A 223 -8.47 2.28 4.50
CA ILE A 223 -9.00 3.56 4.97
C ILE A 223 -9.54 3.42 6.39
N GLY A 224 -10.25 2.33 6.70
CA GLY A 224 -10.73 2.05 8.05
C GLY A 224 -9.60 1.96 9.08
N PHE A 225 -8.52 1.23 8.78
CA PHE A 225 -7.34 1.16 9.63
C PHE A 225 -6.67 2.51 9.81
N PHE A 226 -6.52 3.28 8.74
CA PHE A 226 -5.97 4.63 8.81
C PHE A 226 -6.81 5.55 9.70
N LEU A 227 -8.13 5.55 9.53
CA LEU A 227 -9.03 6.36 10.37
C LEU A 227 -8.93 5.97 11.85
N GLN A 228 -8.82 4.68 12.13
CA GLN A 228 -8.64 4.18 13.49
C GLN A 228 -7.28 4.57 14.08
N SER A 229 -6.20 4.57 13.29
CA SER A 229 -4.86 4.94 13.75
C SER A 229 -4.71 6.43 14.05
N VAL A 230 -5.44 7.29 13.31
CA VAL A 230 -5.52 8.74 13.62
C VAL A 230 -6.58 9.08 14.67
N HIS A 231 -7.14 8.08 15.35
CA HIS A 231 -8.18 8.24 16.38
C HIS A 231 -9.41 9.02 15.89
N ALA A 232 -9.83 8.81 14.63
CA ALA A 232 -11.04 9.42 14.11
C ALA A 232 -12.26 9.05 14.97
N PRO A 233 -13.18 9.99 15.26
CA PRO A 233 -14.38 9.69 16.05
C PRO A 233 -15.21 8.56 15.41
N TYR A 234 -15.78 7.70 16.26
CA TYR A 234 -16.60 6.56 15.81
C TYR A 234 -17.74 6.98 14.86
N SER A 235 -18.35 8.15 15.09
CA SER A 235 -19.39 8.71 14.22
C SER A 235 -18.88 9.05 12.81
N VAL A 236 -17.63 9.51 12.68
CA VAL A 236 -16.98 9.80 11.39
C VAL A 236 -16.73 8.51 10.64
N ILE A 237 -16.11 7.52 11.29
CA ILE A 237 -15.86 6.20 10.70
C ILE A 237 -17.17 5.55 10.26
N ASN A 238 -18.19 5.57 11.12
CA ASN A 238 -19.51 5.01 10.81
C ASN A 238 -20.20 5.72 9.63
N THR A 239 -20.06 7.05 9.55
CA THR A 239 -20.59 7.82 8.41
C THR A 239 -19.87 7.44 7.10
N LEU A 240 -18.54 7.37 7.12
CA LEU A 240 -17.75 6.96 5.94
C LEU A 240 -18.01 5.50 5.54
N ALA A 241 -18.29 4.63 6.51
CA ALA A 241 -18.70 3.26 6.25
C ALA A 241 -20.03 3.19 5.51
N HIS A 242 -21.02 3.99 5.91
CA HIS A 242 -22.29 4.08 5.18
C HIS A 242 -22.16 4.69 3.78
N LEU A 243 -21.12 5.51 3.54
CA LEU A 243 -20.80 6.02 2.20
C LEU A 243 -20.01 5.03 1.33
N GLY A 244 -19.62 3.87 1.86
CA GLY A 244 -18.79 2.87 1.17
C GLY A 244 -17.33 3.27 1.02
N VAL A 245 -16.85 4.26 1.78
CA VAL A 245 -15.46 4.74 1.76
C VAL A 245 -14.60 4.01 2.80
N SER A 246 -15.21 3.49 3.87
CA SER A 246 -14.54 2.72 4.93
C SER A 246 -15.31 1.44 5.22
N ILE A 247 -14.68 0.50 5.91
CA ILE A 247 -15.41 -0.59 6.59
C ILE A 247 -16.02 -0.08 7.90
N SER A 248 -16.97 -0.83 8.46
CA SER A 248 -17.61 -0.48 9.73
C SER A 248 -16.63 -0.52 10.90
N PRO A 249 -16.85 0.24 11.97
CA PRO A 249 -16.01 0.19 13.16
C PRO A 249 -15.91 -1.22 13.78
N ASP A 250 -16.99 -2.01 13.72
CA ASP A 250 -16.98 -3.39 14.20
C ASP A 250 -16.08 -4.29 13.34
N ALA A 251 -16.07 -4.08 12.02
CA ALA A 251 -15.17 -4.78 11.11
C ALA A 251 -13.70 -4.40 11.39
N ILE A 252 -13.40 -3.12 11.66
CA ILE A 252 -12.07 -2.66 12.08
C ILE A 252 -11.65 -3.37 13.37
N ASN A 253 -12.51 -3.39 14.39
CA ASN A 253 -12.22 -4.04 15.66
C ASN A 253 -11.98 -5.55 15.51
N ASN A 254 -12.74 -6.22 14.64
CA ASN A 254 -12.53 -7.64 14.33
C ASN A 254 -11.19 -7.86 13.61
N ALA A 255 -10.82 -6.98 12.69
CA ALA A 255 -9.54 -7.05 12.01
C ALA A 255 -8.35 -6.79 12.94
N LEU A 256 -8.45 -5.81 13.83
CA LEU A 256 -7.44 -5.57 14.87
C LEU A 256 -7.29 -6.78 15.81
N ARG A 257 -8.38 -7.47 16.16
CA ARG A 257 -8.30 -8.71 16.94
C ARG A 257 -7.61 -9.84 16.16
N SER A 258 -7.89 -9.97 14.86
CA SER A 258 -7.21 -10.93 13.98
C SER A 258 -5.70 -10.67 13.95
N LEU A 259 -5.31 -9.43 13.65
CA LEU A 259 -3.92 -8.99 13.60
C LEU A 259 -3.21 -9.15 14.95
N SER A 260 -3.89 -8.82 16.05
CA SER A 260 -3.34 -9.03 17.40
C SER A 260 -3.10 -10.50 17.71
N LYS A 261 -3.97 -11.39 17.24
CA LYS A 261 -3.82 -12.84 17.42
C LYS A 261 -2.70 -13.39 16.55
N GLU A 262 -2.58 -12.92 15.30
CA GLU A 262 -1.47 -13.27 14.42
C GLU A 262 -0.12 -12.81 15.01
N ALA A 263 -0.05 -11.58 15.52
CA ALA A 263 1.13 -11.06 16.18
C ALA A 263 1.51 -11.89 17.42
N GLU A 264 0.54 -12.28 18.25
CA GLU A 264 0.77 -13.17 19.40
C GLU A 264 1.30 -14.54 18.97
N LEU A 265 0.73 -15.14 17.92
CA LEU A 265 1.17 -16.42 17.38
C LEU A 265 2.60 -16.33 16.83
N SER A 266 2.92 -15.29 16.06
CA SER A 266 4.26 -15.06 15.52
C SER A 266 5.29 -14.85 16.63
N LEU A 267 4.94 -14.07 17.66
CA LEU A 267 5.77 -13.84 18.82
C LEU A 267 6.04 -15.14 19.60
N ARG A 268 5.02 -15.99 19.79
CA ARG A 268 5.17 -17.32 20.41
C ARG A 268 6.00 -18.28 19.57
N ASN A 269 5.77 -18.33 18.26
CA ASN A 269 6.56 -19.17 17.36
C ASN A 269 8.04 -18.76 17.41
N LEU A 270 8.31 -17.46 17.44
CA LEU A 270 9.65 -16.94 17.62
C LEU A 270 10.22 -17.33 18.99
N GLY A 271 9.51 -17.13 20.09
CA GLY A 271 10.01 -17.53 21.41
C GLY A 271 10.25 -19.04 21.53
N HIS A 272 9.35 -19.89 21.04
CA HIS A 272 9.50 -21.36 21.00
C HIS A 272 10.69 -21.84 20.19
N SER A 273 11.14 -21.06 19.20
CA SER A 273 12.32 -21.41 18.41
C SER A 273 13.62 -21.37 19.23
N LEU A 274 13.60 -20.75 20.41
CA LEU A 274 14.75 -20.50 21.30
C LEU A 274 15.90 -19.73 20.65
N ILE A 275 15.70 -19.22 19.43
CA ILE A 275 16.62 -18.34 18.70
C ILE A 275 16.07 -16.91 18.67
N ALA A 276 15.47 -16.47 19.78
CA ALA A 276 14.89 -15.14 19.94
C ALA A 276 15.70 -14.31 20.94
N SER A 277 16.04 -13.09 20.56
CA SER A 277 16.52 -12.07 21.49
C SER A 277 15.35 -11.30 22.08
N TYR A 278 15.43 -11.02 23.38
CA TYR A 278 14.46 -10.20 24.11
C TYR A 278 15.13 -8.90 24.52
N ALA A 279 14.57 -7.77 24.11
CA ALA A 279 14.90 -6.46 24.63
C ALA A 279 13.67 -5.92 25.33
N TYR A 280 13.80 -5.30 26.50
CA TYR A 280 12.66 -4.70 27.19
C TYR A 280 13.07 -3.46 27.96
N ASP A 281 12.12 -2.55 28.11
CA ASP A 281 12.31 -1.30 28.84
C ASP A 281 10.98 -0.82 29.43
N ASN A 282 11.06 0.17 30.32
CA ASN A 282 9.92 0.91 30.81
C ASN A 282 9.48 1.98 29.80
N PHE A 283 8.19 2.26 29.77
CA PHE A 283 7.64 3.42 29.09
C PHE A 283 6.46 3.98 29.87
N ASP A 284 6.34 5.30 29.83
CA ASP A 284 5.30 6.03 30.53
C ASP A 284 4.22 6.47 29.55
N VAL A 285 2.97 6.13 29.85
CA VAL A 285 1.81 6.56 29.05
C VAL A 285 0.94 7.47 29.87
N ASP A 286 0.74 8.71 29.40
CA ASP A 286 -0.24 9.62 29.97
C ASP A 286 -1.63 9.33 29.38
N LEU A 287 -2.42 8.51 30.09
CA LEU A 287 -3.80 8.20 29.73
C LEU A 287 -4.73 9.31 30.24
N LYS A 288 -4.80 10.41 29.47
CA LYS A 288 -5.69 11.53 29.78
C LYS A 288 -7.14 11.07 29.85
N SER A 289 -7.82 11.31 30.97
CA SER A 289 -9.25 11.04 31.07
C SER A 289 -10.04 12.08 30.28
N HIS A 290 -11.04 11.63 29.52
CA HIS A 290 -11.93 12.53 28.77
C HIS A 290 -12.74 13.46 29.69
N VAL A 291 -12.95 13.06 30.95
CA VAL A 291 -13.57 13.89 31.99
C VAL A 291 -12.58 14.00 33.16
N PRO A 292 -12.00 15.19 33.42
CA PRO A 292 -11.18 15.41 34.59
C PRO A 292 -12.09 15.39 35.83
N THR A 293 -12.05 14.32 36.62
CA THR A 293 -12.62 14.33 37.97
C THR A 293 -11.62 14.96 38.92
N VAL A 294 -12.05 15.96 39.69
CA VAL A 294 -11.23 16.75 40.65
C VAL A 294 -10.43 15.86 41.61
N GLU A 295 -10.91 14.66 41.91
CA GLU A 295 -10.30 13.74 42.88
C GLU A 295 -9.18 12.85 42.31
N LYS A 296 -8.92 12.84 40.98
CA LYS A 296 -7.92 11.94 40.34
C LYS A 296 -7.04 12.62 39.28
N SER A 297 -6.74 13.91 39.45
CA SER A 297 -5.99 14.68 38.44
C SER A 297 -4.55 14.22 38.19
N ASN A 298 -3.99 13.34 39.04
CA ASN A 298 -2.57 12.94 38.98
C ASN A 298 -2.33 11.45 38.65
N ASP A 299 -3.37 10.65 38.38
CA ASP A 299 -3.25 9.19 38.15
C ASP A 299 -3.37 8.78 36.66
N SER A 300 -3.19 9.76 35.75
CA SER A 300 -3.20 9.53 34.30
C SER A 300 -1.92 8.89 33.79
N LEU A 301 -0.78 9.15 34.44
CA LEU A 301 0.50 8.56 34.08
C LEU A 301 0.55 7.09 34.51
N LYS A 302 0.68 6.18 33.54
CA LYS A 302 0.88 4.75 33.76
C LYS A 302 2.31 4.37 33.41
N HIS A 303 3.04 3.90 34.42
CA HIS A 303 4.36 3.28 34.26
C HIS A 303 4.18 1.84 33.80
N LEU A 304 4.50 1.55 32.55
CA LEU A 304 4.35 0.23 31.94
C LEU A 304 5.71 -0.30 31.52
N THR A 305 5.82 -1.63 31.39
CA THR A 305 6.96 -2.30 30.78
C THR A 305 6.51 -2.94 29.47
N SER A 306 7.29 -2.83 28.40
CA SER A 306 7.10 -3.63 27.19
C SER A 306 8.42 -4.20 26.71
N GLY A 307 8.35 -5.14 25.78
CA GLY A 307 9.52 -5.73 25.15
C GLY A 307 9.40 -5.83 23.65
N LEU A 308 10.53 -6.08 23.01
CA LEU A 308 10.69 -6.43 21.61
C LEU A 308 11.35 -7.80 21.55
N LEU A 309 10.83 -8.66 20.69
CA LEU A 309 11.47 -9.91 20.32
C LEU A 309 11.94 -9.79 18.88
N PHE A 310 13.13 -10.30 18.60
CA PHE A 310 13.64 -10.41 17.24
C PHE A 310 14.46 -11.68 17.09
N PRO A 311 14.43 -12.32 15.91
CA PRO A 311 15.20 -13.54 15.68
C PRO A 311 16.69 -13.24 15.68
N LEU A 312 17.44 -14.17 16.23
CA LEU A 312 18.87 -14.30 16.02
C LEU A 312 19.08 -14.70 14.56
N ALA A 313 19.48 -13.74 13.74
CA ALA A 313 19.61 -13.90 12.29
C ALA A 313 20.92 -14.63 11.91
N HIS A 314 21.25 -14.60 10.61
CA HIS A 314 22.57 -15.04 10.10
C HIS A 314 22.90 -16.52 10.30
N GLY A 315 21.88 -17.37 10.27
CA GLY A 315 22.06 -18.83 10.31
C GLY A 315 22.27 -19.40 11.71
N ILE A 316 22.05 -18.59 12.76
CA ILE A 316 22.11 -19.06 14.15
C ILE A 316 21.13 -20.21 14.35
N THR A 317 21.65 -21.30 14.90
CA THR A 317 20.91 -22.49 15.28
C THR A 317 20.86 -22.60 16.81
N PRO A 318 19.92 -23.40 17.36
CA PRO A 318 19.94 -23.71 18.80
C PRO A 318 21.26 -24.31 19.27
N ASP A 319 22.02 -24.97 18.39
CA ASP A 319 23.31 -25.56 18.72
C ASP A 319 24.40 -24.52 19.01
N ASP A 320 24.31 -23.36 18.37
CA ASP A 320 25.23 -22.23 18.60
C ASP A 320 25.01 -21.60 19.99
N LEU A 321 23.83 -21.83 20.58
CA LEU A 321 23.46 -21.36 21.92
C LEU A 321 23.77 -22.37 23.02
N ARG A 322 24.34 -23.54 22.72
CA ARG A 322 24.68 -24.59 23.71
C ARG A 322 25.61 -24.10 24.84
N CYS A 323 26.37 -23.04 24.60
CA CYS A 323 27.19 -22.41 25.64
C CYS A 323 26.35 -21.93 26.82
N SER A 324 25.06 -21.59 26.63
CA SER A 324 24.18 -21.18 27.74
C SER A 324 23.99 -22.29 28.77
N ASP A 325 23.89 -23.55 28.35
CA ASP A 325 23.77 -24.70 29.25
C ASP A 325 25.06 -24.91 30.04
N GLU A 326 26.22 -24.78 29.38
CA GLU A 326 27.51 -24.89 30.06
C GLU A 326 27.74 -23.73 31.04
N LEU A 327 27.39 -22.51 30.62
CA LEU A 327 27.44 -21.32 31.47
C LEU A 327 26.50 -21.45 32.67
N TRP A 328 25.28 -21.96 32.48
CA TRP A 328 24.34 -22.19 33.57
C TRP A 328 24.83 -23.29 34.52
N LYS A 329 25.36 -24.41 34.02
CA LYS A 329 25.95 -25.47 34.84
C LYS A 329 27.13 -24.97 35.69
N LYS A 330 27.90 -24.00 35.18
CA LYS A 330 29.05 -23.40 35.88
C LYS A 330 28.69 -22.12 36.66
N SER A 331 27.46 -21.62 36.54
CA SER A 331 27.05 -20.34 37.13
C SER A 331 26.92 -20.44 38.65
N LEU A 332 27.39 -19.41 39.37
CA LEU A 332 27.19 -19.28 40.82
C LEU A 332 25.72 -19.12 41.21
N LEU A 333 24.88 -18.72 40.27
CA LEU A 333 23.44 -18.55 40.47
C LEU A 333 22.68 -19.87 40.30
N ASN A 334 23.33 -20.91 39.77
CA ASN A 334 22.75 -22.23 39.69
C ASN A 334 22.93 -22.94 41.05
N PRO A 335 21.84 -23.22 41.79
CA PRO A 335 21.92 -23.85 43.11
C PRO A 335 22.48 -25.28 43.06
N GLU A 336 22.53 -25.89 41.87
CA GLU A 336 23.07 -27.24 41.64
C GLU A 336 24.55 -27.22 41.17
N ALA A 337 25.14 -26.05 40.97
CA ALA A 337 26.53 -25.95 40.51
C ALA A 337 27.51 -26.37 41.62
N ASP A 338 28.43 -27.27 41.30
CA ASP A 338 29.42 -27.83 42.21
C ASP A 338 30.59 -26.86 42.42
N GLY A 339 30.32 -25.72 43.06
CA GLY A 339 31.22 -24.87 43.85
C GLY A 339 32.57 -24.38 43.31
N GLN A 340 33.00 -24.64 42.08
CA GLN A 340 34.41 -24.42 41.69
C GLN A 340 34.62 -23.82 40.30
N GLN A 341 34.44 -22.49 40.21
CA GLN A 341 35.32 -21.51 39.55
C GLN A 341 34.52 -20.23 39.22
N LEU A 342 35.04 -19.09 39.66
CA LEU A 342 34.52 -17.77 39.31
C LEU A 342 34.98 -17.43 37.89
N HIS A 343 34.15 -17.74 36.90
CA HIS A 343 34.31 -17.17 35.56
C HIS A 343 33.49 -15.87 35.47
N THR A 344 34.16 -14.80 35.09
CA THR A 344 33.59 -13.50 34.76
C THR A 344 33.36 -13.40 33.25
N TRP A 345 32.70 -12.33 32.79
CA TRP A 345 32.54 -12.10 31.34
C TRP A 345 33.88 -11.91 30.61
N TRP A 346 34.95 -11.53 31.33
CA TRP A 346 36.30 -11.45 30.77
C TRP A 346 36.83 -12.81 30.31
N ASP A 347 36.49 -13.88 31.04
CA ASP A 347 36.85 -15.25 30.67
C ASP A 347 36.16 -15.71 29.37
N LEU A 348 35.10 -15.01 28.93
CA LEU A 348 34.44 -15.25 27.65
C LEU A 348 35.21 -14.65 26.46
N ILE A 349 36.01 -13.61 26.69
CA ILE A 349 36.84 -12.99 25.64
C ILE A 349 37.91 -13.97 25.17
N ASP A 350 38.44 -14.77 26.09
CA ASP A 350 39.49 -15.74 25.83
C ASP A 350 38.97 -17.08 25.24
N LEU A 351 37.63 -17.26 25.11
CA LEU A 351 37.04 -18.46 24.49
C LEU A 351 37.33 -18.57 23.00
N HIS A 352 37.62 -17.43 22.36
CA HIS A 352 37.94 -17.35 20.94
C HIS A 352 39.36 -16.79 20.78
N GLU A 353 40.37 -17.50 21.28
CA GLU A 353 41.76 -17.18 20.94
C GLU A 353 41.90 -17.14 19.40
N GLU A 354 42.04 -15.93 18.85
CA GLU A 354 42.31 -15.75 17.43
C GLU A 354 43.61 -16.52 17.12
N PRO A 355 43.62 -17.42 16.10
CA PRO A 355 44.82 -18.15 15.75
C PRO A 355 45.94 -17.15 15.47
N THR A 356 47.10 -17.41 16.04
CA THR A 356 48.31 -16.56 16.09
C THR A 356 48.77 -16.06 14.71
N ALA A 357 48.05 -15.11 14.12
CA ALA A 357 48.43 -14.42 12.91
C ALA A 357 49.31 -13.21 13.26
N GLU A 358 50.29 -12.93 12.40
CA GLU A 358 51.36 -11.95 12.64
C GLU A 358 50.88 -10.51 12.89
N LYS A 359 49.60 -10.19 12.64
CA LYS A 359 48.90 -8.99 13.15
C LYS A 359 47.41 -9.27 13.33
N PRO A 360 46.84 -9.04 14.52
CA PRO A 360 45.40 -9.18 14.75
C PRO A 360 44.58 -8.34 13.77
N HIS A 361 43.47 -8.89 13.30
CA HIS A 361 42.60 -8.25 12.31
C HIS A 361 42.06 -6.88 12.78
N TYR A 362 41.83 -6.73 14.09
CA TYR A 362 41.40 -5.45 14.67
C TYR A 362 42.42 -4.31 14.46
N HIS A 363 43.72 -4.60 14.39
CA HIS A 363 44.73 -3.58 14.12
C HIS A 363 44.65 -3.07 12.68
N GLN A 364 44.35 -3.96 11.72
CA GLN A 364 44.18 -3.58 10.32
C GLN A 364 42.93 -2.73 10.13
N PHE A 365 41.82 -3.13 10.75
CA PHE A 365 40.58 -2.34 10.77
C PHE A 365 40.79 -0.95 11.39
N ASN A 366 41.43 -0.87 12.56
CA ASN A 366 41.69 0.41 13.22
C ASN A 366 42.58 1.31 12.36
N ALA A 367 43.65 0.77 11.78
CA ALA A 367 44.52 1.54 10.88
C ALA A 367 43.75 2.06 9.65
N TRP A 368 42.89 1.23 9.06
CA TRP A 368 42.01 1.64 7.98
C TRP A 368 41.04 2.75 8.42
N MET A 369 40.35 2.60 9.56
CA MET A 369 39.39 3.58 10.06
C MET A 369 40.04 4.94 10.30
N PHE A 370 41.22 4.98 10.94
CA PHE A 370 41.98 6.21 11.11
C PHE A 370 42.35 6.87 9.77
N LEU A 371 42.81 6.08 8.79
CA LEU A 371 43.17 6.61 7.47
C LEU A 371 41.93 7.11 6.71
N ASN A 372 40.83 6.37 6.75
CA ASN A 372 39.57 6.72 6.12
C ASN A 372 39.00 8.03 6.69
N ASP A 373 38.99 8.16 8.02
CA ASP A 373 38.50 9.36 8.70
C ASP A 373 39.40 10.57 8.44
N LEU A 374 40.71 10.39 8.47
CA LEU A 374 41.67 11.44 8.13
C LEU A 374 41.52 11.92 6.69
N CYS A 375 41.29 11.01 5.74
CA CYS A 375 41.10 11.35 4.33
C CYS A 375 39.71 11.94 4.04
N THR A 376 38.68 11.56 4.80
CA THR A 376 37.30 12.00 4.57
C THR A 376 36.99 13.32 5.30
N TYR A 377 37.40 13.44 6.55
CA TYR A 377 37.04 14.53 7.45
C TYR A 377 38.22 15.40 7.89
N GLY A 378 39.46 14.96 7.64
CA GLY A 378 40.66 15.70 7.98
C GLY A 378 40.97 16.89 7.05
N PRO A 379 42.15 17.52 7.23
CA PRO A 379 42.61 18.62 6.39
C PRO A 379 42.58 18.29 4.89
N GLU A 380 42.33 19.32 4.06
CA GLU A 380 42.12 19.17 2.61
C GLU A 380 43.28 18.45 1.90
N TYR A 381 44.51 18.60 2.40
CA TYR A 381 45.69 17.86 1.95
C TYR A 381 45.48 16.34 1.94
N PHE A 382 44.76 15.76 2.90
CA PHE A 382 44.60 14.31 3.00
C PHE A 382 43.52 13.72 2.09
N ARG A 383 42.60 14.55 1.56
CA ARG A 383 41.53 14.09 0.66
C ARG A 383 42.06 13.44 -0.62
N GLN A 384 43.23 13.86 -1.08
CA GLN A 384 43.88 13.29 -2.27
C GLN A 384 44.23 11.80 -2.11
N PHE A 385 44.35 11.29 -0.87
CA PHE A 385 44.66 9.89 -0.59
C PHE A 385 43.41 9.02 -0.44
N LYS A 386 42.20 9.60 -0.44
CA LYS A 386 40.94 8.83 -0.30
C LYS A 386 40.83 7.68 -1.31
N PRO A 387 41.19 7.83 -2.61
CA PRO A 387 41.16 6.72 -3.56
C PRO A 387 42.17 5.60 -3.27
N MET A 388 43.18 5.86 -2.44
CA MET A 388 44.23 4.89 -2.07
C MET A 388 43.88 4.08 -0.82
N VAL A 389 42.85 4.49 -0.07
CA VAL A 389 42.39 3.79 1.14
C VAL A 389 41.40 2.70 0.71
N THR A 390 41.89 1.47 0.58
CA THR A 390 41.05 0.31 0.27
C THR A 390 40.26 -0.14 1.51
N PRO A 391 38.97 -0.46 1.39
CA PRO A 391 38.23 -1.07 2.48
C PRO A 391 38.91 -2.38 2.94
N PRO A 392 38.89 -2.69 4.25
CA PRO A 392 39.48 -3.91 4.76
C PRO A 392 38.74 -5.13 4.21
N GLU A 393 39.45 -6.26 4.10
CA GLU A 393 38.84 -7.52 3.70
C GLU A 393 37.79 -7.93 4.73
N PRO A 394 36.53 -8.18 4.32
CA PRO A 394 35.51 -8.68 5.24
C PRO A 394 35.87 -10.09 5.70
N ILE A 395 35.95 -10.31 7.01
CA ILE A 395 36.27 -11.62 7.60
C ILE A 395 34.98 -12.40 7.82
N GLU A 396 34.08 -11.80 8.58
CA GLU A 396 32.75 -12.32 8.89
C GLU A 396 31.73 -11.23 8.59
N GLN A 397 31.53 -10.94 7.30
CA GLN A 397 30.58 -9.91 6.91
C GLN A 397 29.18 -10.32 7.36
N ILE A 398 28.63 -9.60 8.33
CA ILE A 398 27.25 -9.74 8.75
C ILE A 398 26.34 -9.28 7.59
N PRO A 399 25.51 -10.15 7.00
CA PRO A 399 24.57 -9.76 5.96
C PRO A 399 23.65 -8.62 6.44
N LEU A 400 23.55 -7.56 5.64
CA LEU A 400 22.57 -6.51 5.89
C LEU A 400 21.18 -7.07 5.59
N VAL A 401 20.39 -7.28 6.63
CA VAL A 401 19.01 -7.75 6.55
C VAL A 401 18.11 -6.85 7.39
N LYS A 402 16.87 -6.65 6.96
CA LYS A 402 15.86 -5.98 7.77
C LYS A 402 15.46 -6.93 8.89
N THR A 403 15.85 -6.61 10.13
CA THR A 403 15.48 -7.42 11.31
C THR A 403 13.97 -7.33 11.55
N PRO A 404 13.22 -8.45 11.52
CA PRO A 404 11.82 -8.42 11.90
C PRO A 404 11.73 -8.23 13.42
N ILE A 405 10.87 -7.30 13.85
CA ILE A 405 10.69 -6.93 15.25
C ILE A 405 9.26 -7.24 15.66
N PHE A 406 9.10 -7.98 16.74
CA PHE A 406 7.81 -8.35 17.31
C PHE A 406 7.62 -7.66 18.66
N ALA A 407 6.65 -6.77 18.76
CA ALA A 407 6.36 -6.10 20.02
C ALA A 407 5.61 -7.03 20.98
N ALA A 408 6.14 -7.18 22.19
CA ALA A 408 5.41 -7.78 23.29
C ALA A 408 4.29 -6.85 23.76
N ARG A 409 3.28 -7.43 24.39
CA ARG A 409 2.21 -6.67 25.04
C ARG A 409 2.77 -5.97 26.28
N ALA A 410 2.35 -4.73 26.44
CA ALA A 410 2.63 -3.95 27.63
C ALA A 410 2.13 -4.63 28.92
N MET A 411 2.92 -4.51 29.97
CA MET A 411 2.70 -5.11 31.28
C MET A 411 2.72 -4.02 32.34
N ASN A 412 1.79 -4.09 33.30
CA ASN A 412 1.81 -3.21 34.47
C ASN A 412 2.81 -3.77 35.52
N ILE A 413 4.09 -3.66 35.19
CA ILE A 413 5.22 -4.12 36.00
C ILE A 413 6.20 -2.95 36.14
N ASN A 414 6.69 -2.74 37.36
CA ASN A 414 7.67 -1.70 37.66
C ASN A 414 9.08 -2.29 37.69
N ASN A 415 9.92 -2.00 36.68
CA ASN A 415 11.31 -2.47 36.63
C ASN A 415 12.30 -1.66 37.50
N SER A 416 11.85 -0.74 38.36
CA SER A 416 12.73 -0.08 39.34
C SER A 416 13.13 -0.99 40.50
N THR A 417 12.64 -2.24 40.54
CA THR A 417 12.96 -3.22 41.58
C THR A 417 13.49 -4.51 40.98
N VAL A 418 14.31 -5.25 41.72
CA VAL A 418 14.82 -6.56 41.30
C VAL A 418 13.67 -7.54 41.04
N SER A 419 12.68 -7.60 41.94
CA SER A 419 11.48 -8.43 41.78
C SER A 419 10.63 -8.03 40.56
N GLY A 420 10.55 -6.73 40.28
CA GLY A 420 9.91 -6.20 39.08
C GLY A 420 10.58 -6.67 37.79
N ASN A 421 11.91 -6.55 37.71
CA ASN A 421 12.68 -7.05 36.57
C ASN A 421 12.49 -8.56 36.35
N ILE A 422 12.60 -9.36 37.43
CA ILE A 422 12.35 -10.81 37.35
C ILE A 422 10.95 -11.09 36.80
N ARG A 423 9.93 -10.37 37.31
CA ARG A 423 8.55 -10.54 36.85
C ARG A 423 8.37 -10.14 35.38
N ALA A 424 9.03 -9.07 34.93
CA ALA A 424 8.99 -8.65 33.53
C ALA A 424 9.59 -9.71 32.61
N VAL A 425 10.77 -10.26 32.97
CA VAL A 425 11.41 -11.35 32.22
C VAL A 425 10.50 -12.59 32.15
N VAL A 426 9.94 -13.02 33.28
CA VAL A 426 9.03 -14.19 33.32
C VAL A 426 7.80 -13.97 32.43
N GLU A 427 7.17 -12.80 32.51
CA GLU A 427 5.99 -12.51 31.69
C GLU A 427 6.33 -12.35 30.20
N LEU A 428 7.50 -11.82 29.85
CA LEU A 428 7.97 -11.78 28.46
C LEU A 428 8.24 -13.18 27.89
N LEU A 429 8.90 -14.05 28.66
CA LEU A 429 9.11 -15.45 28.27
C LEU A 429 7.79 -16.19 28.11
N LYS A 430 6.82 -15.92 28.98
CA LYS A 430 5.45 -16.46 28.85
C LYS A 430 4.75 -15.95 27.59
N GLN A 431 4.88 -14.67 27.26
CA GLN A 431 4.37 -14.14 25.99
C GLN A 431 5.04 -14.82 24.79
N GLY A 432 6.34 -15.08 24.87
CA GLY A 432 7.12 -15.89 23.92
C GLY A 432 6.79 -17.38 23.91
N GLY A 433 5.89 -17.87 24.77
CA GLY A 433 5.55 -19.30 24.87
C GLY A 433 6.64 -20.19 25.50
N VAL A 434 7.74 -19.62 25.98
CA VAL A 434 8.85 -20.40 26.55
C VAL A 434 8.51 -20.96 27.94
N HIS A 435 7.51 -20.38 28.61
CA HIS A 435 7.12 -20.72 29.97
C HIS A 435 5.62 -21.08 30.01
N GLU A 436 5.30 -22.38 29.95
CA GLU A 436 3.99 -22.93 30.33
C GLU A 436 3.99 -23.52 31.74
#